data_AF-A0A349D9A4-F1
#
_entry.id   AF-A0A349D9A4-F1
#
_cell.length_a   1.000
_cell.length_b   1.000
_cell.length_c   1.000
_cell.angle_alpha   90.00
_cell.angle_beta   90.00
_cell.angle_gamma   90.00
#
_symmetry.space_group_name_H-M   'P 1'
#
loop_
_entity.id
_entity.type
_entity.pdbx_description
1 polymer ?
#
loop_
_entity_poly.entity_id
_entity_poly.type
_entity_poly.pdbx_seq_one_letter_code
_entity_poly.pdbx_strand_id
1 'polypeptide(L)' 'MEITNYAGIDVGSNAIRLLLMSAIDYKGKTHFKKVSLVRVPIRLGQDVFT' A
#
# COMPACT_ATOMS: atom_id res chain seq x y z
N MET A 1 3.08 -6.59 23.21
CA MET A 1 2.82 -6.79 21.77
C MET A 1 2.22 -5.49 21.31
N GLU A 2 2.94 -4.76 20.48
CA GLU A 2 2.50 -3.47 19.94
C GLU A 2 2.21 -3.65 18.45
N ILE A 3 1.14 -3.04 17.96
CA ILE A 3 0.74 -3.13 16.55
C ILE A 3 0.60 -1.72 16.00
N THR A 4 1.42 -1.41 15.00
CA THR A 4 1.36 -0.13 14.27
C THR A 4 0.93 -0.40 12.84
N ASN A 5 -0.14 0.26 12.41
CA ASN A 5 -0.65 0.12 11.05
C ASN A 5 -0.08 1.21 10.14
N TYR A 6 0.40 0.80 8.97
CA TYR A 6 0.89 1.66 7.91
C TYR A 6 0.01 1.52 6.68
N ALA A 7 -0.13 2.63 5.95
CA ALA A 7 -0.75 2.65 4.64
C ALA A 7 0.20 3.31 3.63
N GLY A 8 0.26 2.75 2.42
CA GLY A 8 0.96 3.33 1.29
C GLY A 8 0.00 3.49 0.12
N ILE A 9 -0.07 4.68 -0.47
CA ILE A 9 -0.82 4.96 -1.69
C ILE A 9 0.19 5.21 -2.81
N ASP A 10 0.05 4.45 -3.90
CA ASP A 10 0.85 4.60 -5.12
C ASP A 10 -0.08 4.99 -6.27
N VAL A 11 0.19 6.13 -6.90
CA VAL A 11 -0.64 6.70 -7.98
C VAL A 11 0.15 6.64 -9.29
N GLY A 12 -0.16 5.64 -10.11
CA GLY A 12 0.39 5.50 -11.44
C GLY A 12 -0.59 5.92 -12.54
N SER A 13 -0.05 6.25 -13.71
CA SER A 13 -0.84 6.62 -14.90
C SER A 13 -1.82 5.52 -15.37
N ASN A 14 -1.60 4.27 -14.99
CA ASN A 14 -2.46 3.14 -15.34
C ASN A 14 -3.40 2.71 -14.20
N ALA A 15 -2.90 2.75 -12.97
CA ALA A 15 -3.63 2.25 -11.81
C ALA A 15 -3.16 2.93 -10.52
N ILE A 16 -4.07 3.02 -9.55
CA ILE A 16 -3.77 3.35 -8.16
C ILE A 16 -3.67 2.07 -7.34
N ARG A 17 -2.79 2.05 -6.34
CA ARG A 17 -2.67 0.97 -5.37
C ARG A 17 -2.77 1.52 -3.95
N LEU A 18 -3.42 0.76 -3.08
CA LEU A 18 -3.41 0.94 -1.63
C LEU A 18 -2.79 -0.30 -0.98
N LEU A 19 -1.69 -0.12 -0.27
CA LEU A 19 -1.06 -1.13 0.57
C LEU A 19 -1.39 -0.84 2.03
N LEU A 20 -1.91 -1.83 2.75
CA LEU A 20 -2.05 -1.81 4.21
C LEU A 20 -1.10 -2.83 4.82
N MET A 21 -0.29 -2.39 5.78
CA MET A 21 0.71 -3.21 6.48
C MET A 21 0.55 -3.03 7.99
N SER A 22 0.77 -4.07 8.76
CA SER A 22 0.92 -3.95 10.22
C SER A 22 2.35 -4.30 10.60
N ALA A 23 3.04 -3.42 11.30
CA ALA A 23 4.23 -3.78 12.06
C ALA A 23 3.81 -4.27 13.44
N ILE A 24 4.24 -5.47 13.78
CA ILE A 24 3.92 -6.14 15.03
C ILE A 24 5.23 -6.29 15.81
N ASP A 25 5.37 -5.53 16.88
CA ASP A 25 6.54 -5.57 17.75
C ASP A 25 6.31 -6.54 18.91
N TYR A 26 7.16 -7.56 18.94
CA TYR A 26 7.12 -8.60 19.97
C TYR A 26 8.53 -9.08 20.33
N LYS A 27 8.87 -9.02 21.62
CA LYS A 27 10.15 -9.51 22.17
C LYS A 27 11.39 -8.94 21.44
N GLY A 28 11.37 -7.65 21.11
CA GLY A 28 12.47 -6.97 20.44
C GLY A 28 12.63 -7.34 18.95
N LYS A 29 11.65 -8.01 18.35
CA LYS A 29 11.57 -8.27 16.92
C LYS A 29 10.35 -7.60 16.32
N THR A 30 10.55 -6.89 15.22
CA THR A 30 9.48 -6.31 14.41
C THR A 30 9.12 -7.25 13.28
N HIS A 31 7.88 -7.69 13.24
CA HIS A 31 7.32 -8.49 12.13
C HIS A 31 6.36 -7.64 11.31
N PHE A 32 6.60 -7.57 10.00
CA PHE A 32 5.69 -6.87 9.10
C PHE A 32 4.72 -7.85 8.46
N LYS A 33 3.42 -7.61 8.64
CA LYS A 33 2.33 -8.36 8.02
C LYS A 33 1.63 -7.53 6.95
N LYS A 34 1.58 -8.04 5.72
CA LYS A 34 0.76 -7.45 4.65
C LYS A 34 -0.71 -7.77 4.92
N VAL A 35 -1.49 -6.74 5.20
CA VAL A 35 -2.92 -6.86 5.53
C VAL A 35 -3.74 -6.88 4.25
N SER A 36 -3.49 -5.93 3.36
CA SER A 36 -4.20 -5.84 2.09
C SER A 36 -3.35 -5.12 1.04
N LEU A 37 -3.55 -5.50 -0.21
CA LEU A 37 -3.05 -4.77 -1.37
C LEU A 37 -4.19 -4.68 -2.38
N VAL A 38 -4.76 -3.49 -2.51
CA VAL A 38 -5.86 -3.21 -3.43
C VAL A 38 -5.31 -2.47 -4.64
N ARG A 39 -5.72 -2.86 -5.84
CA ARG A 39 -5.38 -2.19 -7.10
C ARG A 39 -6.65 -1.73 -7.80
N VAL A 40 -6.72 -0.45 -8.14
CA VAL A 40 -7.84 0.14 -8.89
C VAL A 40 -7.34 0.58 -10.28
N PRO A 41 -7.87 0.01 -11.37
CA PRO A 41 -7.54 0.45 -12.72
C PRO A 41 -8.27 1.76 -13.05
N ILE A 42 -7.54 2.81 -13.42
CA ILE A 42 -8.14 4.14 -13.68
C ILE A 42 -7.60 4.86 -14.92
N ARG A 43 -6.46 4.42 -15.50
CA ARG A 43 -5.88 4.97 -16.75
C ARG A 43 -5.77 6.51 -16.81
N LEU A 44 -5.28 7.16 -15.74
CA LEU A 44 -5.03 8.61 -15.71
C LEU A 44 -4.15 9.15 -16.84
N GLY A 45 -3.28 8.31 -17.41
CA GLY A 45 -2.34 8.71 -18.46
C GLY A 45 -2.90 8.70 -19.87
N GLN A 46 -4.18 8.41 -20.07
CA GLN A 46 -4.74 8.18 -21.39
C GLN A 46 -4.61 9.39 -22.31
N ASP A 47 -4.81 10.60 -21.76
CA ASP A 47 -4.81 11.86 -22.54
C ASP A 47 -3.55 12.71 -22.28
N VAL A 48 -2.47 12.11 -21.77
CA VAL A 48 -1.23 12.86 -21.45
C VAL A 48 -0.36 13.10 -22.69
N PHE A 49 -0.54 12.32 -23.76
CA PHE A 49 0.34 12.31 -24.93
C PHE A 49 -0.33 12.75 -26.24
N THR A 50 -1.56 13.27 -26.17
CA THR A 50 -2.36 13.79 -27.29
C THR A 50 -2.80 15.20 -26.99
#